data_AF-A0ABD3GZU4-F1
#
_entry.id   AF-A0ABD3GZU4-F1
#
_cell.length_a   1.000
_cell.length_b   1.000
_cell.length_c   1.000
_cell.angle_alpha   90.00
_cell.angle_beta   90.00
_cell.angle_gamma   90.00
#
_symmetry.space_group_name_H-M   'P 1'
#
loop_
_entity.id
_entity.type
_entity.pdbx_description
1 polymer ?
#
loop_
_entity_poly.entity_id
_entity_poly.type
_entity_poly.pdbx_seq_one_letter_code
_entity_poly.pdbx_strand_id
1 'polypeptide(L)'
;MALKLAGVVTIAVSLLLLQLSAAQTTGQASYYTAPFVPSACYGFDQNQFPANQFFAAGGDGAPNIWAGGANCGKWFRIQCTGNGCTNSNTISVKIVDRCPNGCFNGRAFDLSDTAFSAIANKDVGFITVLYSGPFDSP
;
A
#
# COMPACT_ATOMS: atom_id res chain seq x y z
N MET A 1 33.64 -36.11 18.18
CA MET A 1 33.44 -34.65 18.35
C MET A 1 31.94 -34.40 18.44
N ALA A 2 31.40 -34.29 19.65
CA ALA A 2 30.00 -33.95 19.85
C ALA A 2 29.83 -32.44 19.66
N LEU A 3 29.29 -32.04 18.51
CA LEU A 3 28.82 -30.68 18.31
C LEU A 3 27.72 -30.45 19.36
N LYS A 4 27.98 -29.60 20.37
CA LYS A 4 27.04 -29.37 21.48
C LYS A 4 25.70 -28.93 20.89
N LEU A 5 24.67 -29.79 20.98
CA LEU A 5 23.34 -29.53 20.43
C LEU A 5 22.80 -28.16 20.85
N ALA A 6 23.08 -27.72 22.08
CA ALA A 6 22.69 -26.41 22.59
C ALA A 6 23.24 -25.23 21.75
N GLY A 7 24.47 -25.33 21.25
CA GLY A 7 25.08 -24.29 20.40
C GLY A 7 24.54 -24.27 18.97
N VAL A 8 24.14 -25.43 18.43
CA VAL A 8 23.48 -25.52 17.11
C VAL A 8 22.06 -24.96 17.16
N VAL A 9 21.32 -25.26 18.24
CA VAL A 9 19.95 -24.78 18.45
C VAL A 9 19.91 -23.26 18.63
N THR A 10 20.85 -22.67 19.38
CA THR A 10 20.89 -21.20 19.56
C THR A 10 21.24 -20.45 18.28
N ILE A 11 22.17 -20.97 17.46
CA ILE A 11 22.51 -20.36 16.16
C ILE A 11 21.33 -20.47 15.19
N ALA A 12 20.65 -21.61 15.14
CA ALA A 12 19.49 -21.81 14.28
C ALA A 12 18.31 -20.89 14.63
N VAL A 13 18.02 -20.70 15.93
CA VAL A 13 16.97 -19.76 16.38
C VAL A 13 17.35 -18.31 16.08
N SER A 14 18.62 -17.95 16.21
CA SER A 14 19.10 -16.60 15.87
C SER A 14 19.03 -16.32 14.36
N LEU A 15 19.36 -17.29 13.50
CA LEU A 15 19.19 -17.18 12.05
C LEU A 15 17.70 -17.15 11.63
N LEU A 16 16.82 -17.83 12.36
CA LEU A 16 15.38 -17.85 12.09
C LEU A 16 14.69 -16.52 12.47
N LEU A 17 15.24 -15.79 13.43
CA LEU A 17 14.73 -14.47 13.87
C LEU A 17 15.12 -13.32 12.93
N LEU A 18 15.96 -13.55 11.92
CA LEU A 18 16.57 -12.48 11.10
C LEU A 18 15.91 -12.19 9.75
N GLN A 19 14.79 -12.84 9.35
CA GLN A 19 14.31 -12.72 7.96
C GLN A 19 12.80 -12.51 7.76
N LEU A 20 12.16 -11.64 8.56
CA LEU A 20 10.80 -11.18 8.29
C LEU A 20 10.70 -9.67 8.02
N SER A 21 11.70 -9.08 7.35
CA SER A 21 11.50 -7.79 6.68
C SER A 21 10.68 -8.06 5.41
N ALA A 22 9.39 -7.76 5.43
CA ALA A 22 8.60 -7.69 4.20
C ALA A 22 9.33 -6.73 3.24
N ALA A 23 9.71 -7.22 2.06
CA ALA A 23 10.39 -6.40 1.07
C ALA A 23 9.48 -5.20 0.74
N GLN A 24 9.89 -4.01 1.15
CA GLN A 24 9.16 -2.79 0.86
C GLN A 24 9.56 -2.30 -0.52
N THR A 25 8.57 -2.08 -1.38
CA THR A 25 8.77 -1.50 -2.71
C THR A 25 8.62 0.02 -2.61
N THR A 26 9.44 0.76 -3.35
CA THR A 26 9.28 2.21 -3.48
C THR A 26 8.36 2.51 -4.66
N GLY A 27 7.41 3.41 -4.46
CA GLY A 27 6.52 3.90 -5.51
C GLY A 27 6.13 5.35 -5.29
N GLN A 28 5.29 5.87 -6.19
CA GLN A 28 4.65 7.17 -5.99
C GLN A 28 3.16 7.01 -5.74
N ALA A 29 2.60 7.90 -4.93
CA ALA A 29 1.18 8.00 -4.67
C ALA A 29 0.68 9.44 -4.84
N SER A 30 -0.45 9.61 -5.52
CA SER A 30 -1.23 10.85 -5.54
C SER A 30 -2.51 10.69 -4.72
N TYR A 31 -3.46 11.62 -4.85
CA TYR A 31 -4.80 11.47 -4.30
C TYR A 31 -5.90 11.93 -5.26
N TYR A 32 -7.10 11.41 -5.03
CA TYR A 32 -8.32 11.80 -5.71
C TYR A 32 -9.44 12.10 -4.72
N THR A 33 -10.43 12.86 -5.19
CA THR A 33 -11.59 13.30 -4.41
C THR A 33 -12.86 12.71 -4.99
N ALA A 34 -13.96 12.81 -4.23
CA ALA A 34 -15.26 12.35 -4.68
C ALA A 34 -15.66 12.96 -6.04
N PRO A 35 -16.46 12.26 -6.87
CA PRO A 35 -17.14 11.00 -6.55
C PRO A 35 -16.23 9.76 -6.64
N PHE A 36 -16.34 8.86 -5.65
CA PHE A 36 -15.57 7.61 -5.59
C PHE A 36 -16.26 6.42 -6.29
N VAL A 37 -17.48 6.63 -6.79
CA VAL A 37 -18.27 5.65 -7.53
C VAL A 37 -18.74 6.27 -8.86
N PRO A 38 -18.93 5.47 -9.93
CA PRO A 38 -18.70 4.03 -9.98
C PRO A 38 -17.20 3.69 -9.95
N SER A 39 -16.82 2.68 -9.18
CA SER A 39 -15.46 2.15 -9.18
C SER A 39 -15.32 0.95 -10.11
N ALA A 40 -14.14 0.73 -10.66
CA ALA A 40 -13.84 -0.41 -11.52
C ALA A 40 -13.96 -1.75 -10.78
N CYS A 41 -13.80 -1.78 -9.45
CA CYS A 41 -13.92 -3.02 -8.67
C CYS A 41 -15.37 -3.34 -8.29
N TYR A 42 -16.19 -2.32 -7.97
CA TYR A 42 -17.45 -2.53 -7.26
C TYR A 42 -18.65 -1.75 -7.85
N GLY A 43 -18.45 -1.01 -8.95
CA GLY A 43 -19.48 -0.17 -9.52
C GLY A 43 -19.98 0.85 -8.50
N PHE A 44 -21.29 0.87 -8.26
CA PHE A 44 -21.93 1.81 -7.35
C PHE A 44 -22.03 1.31 -5.89
N ASP A 45 -21.49 0.14 -5.54
CA ASP A 45 -21.59 -0.41 -4.18
C ASP A 45 -20.61 0.28 -3.21
N GLN A 46 -21.10 1.32 -2.53
CA GLN A 46 -20.34 2.04 -1.50
C GLN A 46 -20.02 1.19 -0.27
N ASN A 47 -20.72 0.08 -0.03
CA ASN A 47 -20.48 -0.76 1.16
C ASN A 47 -19.14 -1.51 1.09
N GLN A 48 -18.50 -1.53 -0.09
CA GLN A 48 -17.18 -2.15 -0.27
C GLN A 48 -16.03 -1.25 0.22
N PHE A 49 -16.29 0.04 0.46
CA PHE A 49 -15.31 1.01 0.92
C PHE A 49 -15.16 0.95 2.44
N PRO A 50 -13.93 1.03 2.98
CA PRO A 50 -13.72 1.00 4.42
C PRO A 50 -14.25 2.29 5.09
N ALA A 51 -14.79 2.17 6.30
CA ALA A 51 -15.45 3.27 7.02
C ALA A 51 -14.52 4.44 7.36
N ASN A 52 -13.22 4.18 7.56
CA ASN A 52 -12.19 5.20 7.77
C ASN A 52 -11.75 5.91 6.47
N GLN A 53 -12.34 5.52 5.34
CA GLN A 53 -12.00 6.00 4.00
C GLN A 53 -10.55 5.75 3.60
N PHE A 54 -9.85 4.78 4.21
CA PHE A 54 -8.50 4.41 3.80
C PHE A 54 -8.53 3.42 2.64
N PHE A 55 -8.67 3.95 1.44
CA PHE A 55 -8.69 3.19 0.20
C PHE A 55 -7.89 3.89 -0.90
N ALA A 56 -7.66 3.18 -1.99
CA ALA A 56 -6.94 3.67 -3.14
C ALA A 56 -7.47 3.09 -4.46
N ALA A 57 -7.24 3.82 -5.54
CA ALA A 57 -7.24 3.28 -6.89
C ALA A 57 -5.82 2.78 -7.20
N GLY A 58 -5.71 1.55 -7.70
CA GLY A 58 -4.42 0.96 -8.07
C GLY A 58 -4.00 1.38 -9.49
N GLY A 59 -2.74 1.74 -9.68
CA GLY A 59 -2.17 1.91 -11.02
C GLY A 59 -2.26 0.62 -11.83
N ASP A 60 -2.56 0.72 -13.11
CA ASP A 60 -2.71 -0.42 -14.03
C ASP A 60 -1.53 -0.59 -15.02
N GLY A 61 -0.58 0.34 -14.98
CA GLY A 61 0.69 0.32 -15.70
C GLY A 61 1.81 -0.36 -14.92
N ALA A 62 3.06 0.08 -15.05
CA ALA A 62 4.17 -0.38 -14.21
C ALA A 62 4.41 0.64 -13.06
N PRO A 63 4.27 0.28 -11.78
CA PRO A 63 3.88 -1.04 -11.25
C PRO A 63 2.36 -1.29 -11.34
N ASN A 64 1.97 -2.54 -11.64
CA ASN A 64 0.57 -2.91 -11.86
C ASN A 64 -0.11 -3.30 -10.55
N ILE A 65 -0.47 -2.29 -9.75
CA ILE A 65 -1.13 -2.47 -8.46
C ILE A 65 -2.57 -2.97 -8.63
N TRP A 66 -3.31 -2.53 -9.64
CA TRP A 66 -4.68 -2.99 -9.86
C TRP A 66 -4.72 -4.45 -10.36
N ALA A 67 -3.70 -4.88 -11.10
CA ALA A 67 -3.49 -6.24 -11.59
C ALA A 67 -4.70 -6.81 -12.35
N GLY A 68 -5.31 -6.03 -13.23
CA GLY A 68 -6.49 -6.45 -13.99
C GLY A 68 -7.72 -6.72 -13.13
N GLY A 69 -7.77 -6.18 -11.91
CA GLY A 69 -8.82 -6.41 -10.93
C GLY A 69 -8.51 -7.51 -9.92
N ALA A 70 -7.41 -8.27 -10.07
CA ALA A 70 -7.03 -9.31 -9.12
C ALA A 70 -6.76 -8.78 -7.71
N ASN A 71 -6.37 -7.51 -7.60
CA ASN A 71 -6.14 -6.86 -6.31
C ASN A 71 -7.35 -6.10 -5.77
N CYS A 72 -8.51 -6.12 -6.45
CA CYS A 72 -9.74 -5.56 -5.89
C CYS A 72 -10.05 -6.19 -4.52
N GLY A 73 -10.14 -5.35 -3.50
CA GLY A 73 -10.38 -5.75 -2.12
C GLY A 73 -9.17 -6.16 -1.31
N LYS A 74 -7.99 -6.23 -1.95
CA LYS A 74 -6.72 -6.45 -1.26
C LYS A 74 -6.25 -5.18 -0.56
N TRP A 75 -5.40 -5.37 0.44
CA TRP A 75 -4.85 -4.32 1.26
C TRP A 75 -3.36 -4.12 0.98
N PHE A 76 -2.92 -2.86 1.04
CA PHE A 76 -1.52 -2.48 0.98
C PHE A 76 -1.18 -1.64 2.19
N ARG A 77 -0.01 -1.89 2.77
CA ARG A 77 0.57 -1.01 3.78
C ARG A 77 1.40 0.04 3.07
N ILE A 78 1.18 1.30 3.39
CA ILE A 78 1.79 2.46 2.73
C ILE A 78 2.36 3.39 3.79
N GLN A 79 3.61 3.81 3.60
CA GLN A 79 4.30 4.80 4.42
C GLN A 79 4.85 5.90 3.51
N CYS A 80 4.60 7.16 3.84
CA CYS A 80 5.21 8.28 3.14
C CYS A 80 6.71 8.38 3.46
N THR A 81 7.53 8.68 2.46
CA THR A 81 8.97 8.95 2.66
C THR A 81 9.44 10.19 1.90
N GLY A 82 10.29 11.00 2.55
CA GLY A 82 10.88 12.19 1.95
C GLY A 82 9.99 13.44 2.03
N ASN A 83 10.03 14.25 0.97
CA ASN A 83 9.36 15.55 0.96
C ASN A 83 7.83 15.40 0.87
N GLY A 84 7.12 16.26 1.62
CA GLY A 84 5.66 16.29 1.64
C GLY A 84 5.01 15.40 2.69
N CYS A 85 5.78 14.52 3.34
CA CYS A 85 5.29 13.70 4.45
C CYS A 85 5.06 14.54 5.70
N THR A 86 3.95 14.30 6.39
CA THR A 86 3.62 14.97 7.65
C THR A 86 4.04 14.15 8.87
N ASN A 87 4.23 12.84 8.68
CA ASN A 87 4.65 11.89 9.71
C ASN A 87 5.25 10.64 9.03
N SER A 88 5.75 9.71 9.85
CA SER A 88 6.31 8.42 9.40
C SER A 88 5.36 7.25 9.67
N ASN A 89 4.05 7.50 9.77
CA ASN A 89 3.09 6.44 10.05
C ASN A 89 2.87 5.56 8.81
N THR A 90 2.64 4.28 9.05
CA THR A 90 2.19 3.34 8.03
C THR A 90 0.67 3.19 8.13
N ILE A 91 -0.03 3.38 7.03
CA ILE A 91 -1.47 3.17 6.92
C ILE A 91 -1.76 1.94 6.06
N SER A 92 -2.87 1.26 6.32
CA SER A 92 -3.37 0.19 5.47
C SER A 92 -4.50 0.72 4.59
N VAL A 93 -4.36 0.57 3.28
CA VAL A 93 -5.36 1.02 2.30
C VAL A 93 -5.92 -0.16 1.50
N LYS A 94 -7.23 -0.16 1.27
CA LYS A 94 -7.90 -1.15 0.41
C LYS A 94 -7.90 -0.69 -1.05
N ILE A 95 -7.57 -1.58 -1.99
CA ILE A 95 -7.78 -1.28 -3.42
C ILE A 95 -9.25 -1.43 -3.76
N VAL A 96 -9.87 -0.34 -4.19
CA VAL A 96 -11.31 -0.27 -4.50
C VAL A 96 -11.58 0.20 -5.92
N ASP A 97 -10.56 0.62 -6.66
CA ASP A 97 -10.71 1.16 -8.01
C ASP A 97 -9.45 0.98 -8.87
N ARG A 98 -9.58 1.28 -10.16
CA ARG A 98 -8.51 1.33 -11.16
C ARG A 98 -8.13 2.77 -11.44
N CYS A 99 -6.82 3.02 -11.53
CA CYS A 99 -6.28 4.34 -11.80
C CYS A 99 -5.50 4.36 -13.13
N PRO A 100 -6.14 4.71 -14.26
CA PRO A 100 -5.44 4.85 -15.53
C PRO A 100 -4.82 6.25 -15.68
N ASN A 101 -5.57 7.31 -15.35
CA ASN A 101 -5.18 8.69 -15.61
C ASN A 101 -4.42 9.32 -14.43
N GLY A 102 -4.86 9.12 -13.19
CA GLY A 102 -4.21 9.66 -11.98
C GLY A 102 -2.82 9.05 -11.73
N CYS A 103 -2.59 7.88 -12.32
CA CYS A 103 -1.37 7.08 -12.15
C CYS A 103 -0.44 7.16 -13.36
N PHE A 104 -0.60 8.23 -14.15
CA PHE A 104 0.31 8.58 -15.23
C PHE A 104 1.77 8.60 -14.76
N ASN A 105 2.70 8.28 -15.66
CA ASN A 105 4.13 8.12 -15.38
C ASN A 105 4.48 7.01 -14.36
N GLY A 106 3.59 6.03 -14.16
CA GLY A 106 3.90 4.84 -13.35
C GLY A 106 3.74 5.06 -11.84
N ARG A 107 2.82 5.93 -11.41
CA ARG A 107 2.46 5.99 -9.98
C ARG A 107 1.74 4.72 -9.60
N ALA A 108 2.03 4.22 -8.40
CA ALA A 108 1.52 2.96 -7.92
C ALA A 108 0.07 3.11 -7.40
N PHE A 109 -0.23 4.23 -6.73
CA PHE A 109 -1.51 4.43 -6.07
C PHE A 109 -2.04 5.84 -6.34
N ASP A 110 -3.37 5.96 -6.41
CA ASP A 110 -4.07 7.21 -6.19
C ASP A 110 -4.91 7.00 -4.93
N LEU A 111 -4.56 7.65 -3.84
CA LEU A 111 -5.18 7.44 -2.53
C LEU A 111 -6.48 8.25 -2.43
N SER A 112 -7.41 7.83 -1.58
CA SER A 112 -8.44 8.78 -1.14
C SER A 112 -7.80 10.01 -0.52
N ASP A 113 -8.43 11.17 -0.67
CA ASP A 113 -7.95 12.41 -0.06
C ASP A 113 -7.79 12.29 1.47
N THR A 114 -8.63 11.49 2.12
CA THR A 114 -8.56 11.17 3.55
C THR A 114 -7.33 10.32 3.89
N ALA A 115 -7.03 9.27 3.11
CA ALA A 115 -5.84 8.44 3.30
C ALA A 115 -4.55 9.25 3.05
N PHE A 116 -4.53 10.07 2.01
CA PHE A 116 -3.38 10.91 1.69
C PHE A 116 -3.11 11.93 2.81
N SER A 117 -4.15 12.63 3.27
CA SER A 117 -4.03 13.64 4.33
C SER A 117 -3.57 13.06 5.67
N ALA A 118 -3.71 11.74 5.87
CA ALA A 118 -3.21 11.07 7.08
C ALA A 118 -1.68 10.95 7.13
N ILE A 119 -1.00 11.00 5.98
CA ILE A 119 0.46 10.78 5.87
C ILE A 119 1.21 11.91 5.15
N ALA A 120 0.52 12.80 4.45
CA ALA A 120 1.16 13.86 3.66
C ALA A 120 0.32 15.14 3.49
N ASN A 121 1.00 16.24 3.18
CA ASN A 121 0.37 17.51 2.82
C ASN A 121 -0.15 17.45 1.38
N LYS A 122 -1.46 17.65 1.18
CA LYS A 122 -2.12 17.64 -0.14
C LYS A 122 -1.57 18.67 -1.14
N ASP A 123 -0.94 19.75 -0.68
CA ASP A 123 -0.39 20.80 -1.56
C ASP A 123 0.77 20.29 -2.45
N VAL A 124 1.42 19.18 -2.06
CA VAL A 124 2.52 18.59 -2.84
C VAL A 124 2.03 17.79 -4.06
N GLY A 125 0.74 17.44 -4.10
CA GLY A 125 0.10 16.70 -5.18
C GLY A 125 0.43 15.21 -5.23
N PHE A 126 1.70 14.82 -5.06
CA PHE A 126 2.12 13.41 -4.97
C PHE A 126 3.36 13.25 -4.08
N ILE A 127 3.50 12.05 -3.53
CA ILE A 127 4.57 11.69 -2.59
C ILE A 127 5.28 10.41 -3.02
N THR A 128 6.50 10.24 -2.55
CA THR A 128 7.19 8.94 -2.58
C THR A 128 6.69 8.11 -1.41
N VAL A 129 6.40 6.84 -1.65
CA VAL A 129 5.94 5.90 -0.63
C VAL A 129 6.77 4.63 -0.63
N LEU A 130 6.94 4.05 0.56
CA LEU A 130 7.27 2.65 0.73
C LEU A 130 5.97 1.88 0.89
N TYR A 131 5.83 0.76 0.19
CA TYR A 131 4.63 -0.06 0.28
C TYR A 131 4.93 -1.57 0.28
N SER A 132 3.99 -2.33 0.83
CA SER A 132 3.99 -3.80 0.82
C SER A 132 2.57 -4.35 0.70
N GLY A 133 2.43 -5.55 0.16
CA GLY A 133 1.16 -6.21 -0.15
C GLY A 133 1.25 -6.98 -1.46
N PRO A 134 0.13 -7.50 -1.99
CA PRO A 134 -1.22 -7.41 -1.44
C PRO A 134 -1.44 -8.29 -0.20
N PHE A 135 -2.31 -7.86 0.72
CA PHE A 135 -2.77 -8.61 1.90
C PHE A 135 -4.29 -8.85 1.85
N ASP A 136 -4.76 -9.89 2.54
CA ASP A 136 -6.20 -10.21 2.64
C ASP A 136 -6.94 -9.37 3.70
N SER A 137 -6.20 -8.76 4.61
CA SER A 137 -6.71 -7.89 5.69
C SER A 137 -5.77 -6.70 5.93
N PRO A 138 -6.23 -5.64 6.61
CA PRO A 138 -5.42 -4.46 6.95
C PRO A 138 -4.11 -4.78 7.69
#